data_AF-A0ABD5DYF8-F1
#
_entry.id   AF-A0ABD5DYF8-F1
#
_cell.length_a   1.000
_cell.length_b   1.000
_cell.length_c   1.000
_cell.angle_alpha   90.00
_cell.angle_beta   90.00
_cell.angle_gamma   90.00
#
_symmetry.space_group_name_H-M   'P 1'
#
loop_
_entity.id
_entity.type
_entity.pdbx_description
1 polymer ?
#
loop_
_entity_poly.entity_id
_entity_poly.type
_entity_poly.pdbx_seq_one_letter_code
_entity_poly.pdbx_strand_id
1 'polypeptide(L)' 'AKTPQWASRITGIPTERIIKLAREIGMSKPAYICQGWGPQRQANGELTARAIAMLPILTGNVGINGGNSGARESTYP' A
#
# COMPACT_ATOMS: atom_id res chain seq x y z
N ALA A 1 -12.97 -4.62 -14.01
CA ALA A 1 -11.52 -4.43 -13.73
C ALA A 1 -11.32 -3.59 -12.47
N LYS A 2 -10.18 -3.71 -11.77
CA LYS A 2 -9.84 -2.95 -10.54
C LYS A 2 -9.28 -1.56 -10.88
N THR A 3 -10.08 -0.75 -11.56
CA THR A 3 -9.70 0.58 -12.06
C THR A 3 -9.77 1.66 -10.97
N PRO A 4 -9.09 2.82 -11.14
CA PRO A 4 -9.24 3.97 -10.25
C PRO A 4 -10.69 4.45 -10.07
N GLN A 5 -11.50 4.48 -11.12
CA GLN A 5 -12.91 4.90 -11.07
C GLN A 5 -13.75 3.94 -10.21
N TRP A 6 -13.51 2.63 -10.35
CA TRP A 6 -14.10 1.60 -9.50
C TRP A 6 -13.74 1.81 -8.02
N ALA A 7 -12.47 2.08 -7.72
CA ALA A 7 -12.01 2.30 -6.35
C ALA A 7 -12.56 3.62 -5.77
N SER A 8 -12.64 4.67 -6.59
CA SER A 8 -13.19 5.98 -6.21
C SER A 8 -14.63 5.87 -5.74
N ARG A 9 -15.47 5.15 -6.49
CA ARG A 9 -16.89 4.90 -6.14
C ARG A 9 -17.06 4.19 -4.78
N ILE A 10 -16.11 3.33 -4.40
CA ILE A 10 -16.20 2.53 -3.15
C ILE A 10 -15.63 3.31 -1.96
N THR A 11 -14.50 3.97 -2.15
CA THR A 11 -13.73 4.60 -1.07
C THR A 11 -14.11 6.07 -0.83
N GLY A 12 -14.80 6.69 -1.78
CA GLY A 12 -15.06 8.14 -1.79
C GLY A 12 -13.83 8.99 -2.13
N ILE A 13 -12.68 8.38 -2.42
CA ILE A 13 -11.46 9.10 -2.79
C ILE A 13 -11.53 9.49 -4.28
N PRO A 14 -11.24 10.76 -4.66
CA PRO A 14 -11.21 11.15 -6.07
C PRO A 14 -10.26 10.31 -6.92
N THR A 15 -10.66 9.99 -8.15
CA THR A 15 -9.89 9.14 -9.08
C THR A 15 -8.48 9.69 -9.29
N GLU A 16 -8.35 11.01 -9.42
CA GLU A 16 -7.10 11.72 -9.64
C GLU A 16 -6.15 11.53 -8.45
N ARG A 17 -6.69 11.49 -7.23
CA ARG A 17 -5.90 11.31 -6.01
C ARG A 17 -5.37 9.88 -5.89
N ILE A 18 -6.16 8.89 -6.30
CA ILE A 18 -5.73 7.48 -6.38
C ILE A 18 -4.58 7.33 -7.38
N ILE A 19 -4.72 7.91 -8.58
CA ILE A 19 -3.70 7.84 -9.63
C ILE A 19 -2.43 8.58 -9.20
N LYS A 20 -2.58 9.77 -8.59
CA LYS A 20 -1.45 10.57 -8.10
C LYS A 20 -0.65 9.79 -7.06
N LEU A 21 -1.31 9.22 -6.04
CA LEU A 21 -0.64 8.44 -5.01
C LEU A 21 0.06 7.21 -5.59
N ALA A 22 -0.58 6.49 -6.52
CA ALA A 22 0.03 5.34 -7.18
C ALA A 22 1.32 5.72 -7.94
N ARG A 23 1.33 6.88 -8.61
CA ARG A 23 2.54 7.40 -9.28
C ARG A 23 3.61 7.84 -8.28
N GLU A 24 3.23 8.53 -7.21
CA GLU A 24 4.16 8.95 -6.15
C GLU A 24 4.84 7.73 -5.52
N ILE A 25 4.09 6.68 -5.20
CA ILE A 25 4.62 5.41 -4.70
C ILE A 25 5.56 4.76 -5.71
N GLY A 26 5.17 4.68 -6.98
CA GLY A 26 5.99 4.03 -8.03
C GLY A 26 7.27 4.80 -8.39
N MET A 27 7.30 6.12 -8.18
CA MET A 27 8.45 6.96 -8.50
C MET A 27 9.38 7.20 -7.31
N SER A 28 8.92 6.97 -6.07
CA SER A 28 9.73 7.14 -4.87
C SER A 28 10.67 5.94 -4.67
N LYS A 29 11.97 6.21 -4.53
CA LYS A 29 13.00 5.20 -4.28
C LYS A 29 14.02 5.71 -3.24
N PRO A 30 14.07 5.12 -2.03
CA PRO A 30 13.20 4.06 -1.51
C PRO A 30 11.82 4.61 -1.09
N ALA A 31 10.79 3.76 -1.13
CA ALA A 31 9.48 4.03 -0.55
C ALA A 31 9.23 3.12 0.66
N TYR A 32 8.93 3.73 1.80
CA TYR A 32 8.55 3.04 3.03
C TYR A 32 7.03 3.00 3.17
N ILE A 33 6.43 1.82 3.11
CA ILE A 33 4.98 1.63 3.10
C ILE A 33 4.61 0.66 4.22
N CYS A 34 4.16 1.16 5.38
CA CYS A 34 3.78 0.31 6.50
C CYS A 34 2.27 0.38 6.79
N GLN A 35 1.77 -0.63 7.49
CA GLN A 35 0.42 -0.63 8.04
C GLN A 35 0.44 -0.82 9.55
N GLY A 36 -0.49 -0.15 10.24
CA GLY A 36 -0.82 -0.48 11.63
C GLY A 36 -1.74 -1.71 11.72
N TRP A 37 -2.39 -1.86 12.87
CA TRP A 37 -3.31 -2.98 13.12
C TRP A 37 -4.75 -2.77 12.64
N GLY A 38 -5.09 -1.57 12.18
CA GLY A 38 -6.44 -1.23 11.73
C GLY A 38 -6.93 -2.15 10.61
N PRO A 39 -6.16 -2.32 9.52
CA PRO A 39 -6.56 -3.16 8.39
C PRO A 39 -6.90 -4.61 8.76
N GLN A 40 -6.10 -5.27 9.62
CA GLN A 40 -6.32 -6.69 9.96
C GLN A 40 -7.53 -6.92 10.87
N ARG A 41 -8.10 -5.88 11.49
CA ARG A 41 -9.24 -5.98 12.44
C ARG A 41 -10.60 -5.82 11.78
N GLN A 42 -10.68 -6.16 10.50
CA GLN A 42 -11.89 -6.14 9.70
C GLN A 42 -12.18 -7.55 9.18
N ALA A 43 -13.43 -7.82 8.78
CA ALA A 43 -13.84 -9.15 8.30
C ALA A 43 -13.02 -9.67 7.10
N ASN A 44 -12.45 -8.77 6.29
CA ASN A 44 -11.56 -9.07 5.15
C ASN A 44 -10.16 -8.48 5.37
N GLY A 45 -9.69 -8.48 6.62
CA GLY A 45 -8.48 -7.79 7.02
C GLY A 45 -7.20 -8.41 6.45
N GLU A 46 -7.20 -9.71 6.20
CA GLU A 46 -6.09 -10.43 5.57
C GLU A 46 -5.88 -10.00 4.12
N LEU A 47 -6.98 -9.77 3.38
CA LEU A 47 -6.92 -9.27 2.00
C LEU A 47 -6.39 -7.85 1.96
N THR A 48 -6.82 -7.01 2.90
CA THR A 48 -6.38 -5.62 3.00
C THR A 48 -4.89 -5.55 3.36
N ALA A 49 -4.46 -6.32 4.35
CA ALA A 49 -3.05 -6.36 4.75
C ALA A 49 -2.14 -6.90 3.65
N ARG A 50 -2.59 -7.93 2.92
CA ARG A 50 -1.88 -8.45 1.74
C ARG A 50 -1.78 -7.38 0.65
N ALA A 51 -2.86 -6.65 0.37
CA ALA A 51 -2.84 -5.60 -0.66
C ALA A 51 -1.82 -4.49 -0.34
N ILE A 52 -1.69 -4.11 0.94
CA ILE A 52 -0.67 -3.13 1.36
C ILE A 52 0.74 -3.70 1.17
N ALA A 53 0.97 -4.96 1.54
CA ALA A 53 2.28 -5.62 1.36
C ALA A 53 2.69 -5.80 -0.11
N MET A 54 1.72 -5.89 -1.03
CA MET A 54 2.03 -5.95 -2.46
C MET A 54 2.64 -4.65 -2.99
N LEU A 55 2.40 -3.48 -2.38
CA LEU A 55 2.94 -2.21 -2.86
C LEU A 55 4.48 -2.17 -2.83
N PRO A 56 5.16 -2.42 -1.69
CA PRO A 56 6.62 -2.45 -1.66
C PRO A 56 7.20 -3.61 -2.47
N ILE A 57 6.49 -4.75 -2.60
CA ILE A 57 6.90 -5.87 -3.46
C ILE A 57 6.94 -5.41 -4.93
N LEU A 58 5.85 -4.82 -5.43
CA LEU A 58 5.73 -4.39 -6.83
C LEU A 58 6.66 -3.23 -7.19
N THR A 59 7.02 -2.42 -6.19
CA THR A 59 7.90 -1.25 -6.39
C THR A 59 9.37 -1.52 -6.08
N GLY A 60 9.73 -2.74 -5.64
CA GLY A 60 11.11 -3.14 -5.37
C GLY A 60 11.70 -2.57 -4.10
N ASN A 61 10.88 -2.31 -3.08
CA ASN A 61 11.30 -1.70 -1.80
C ASN A 61 11.55 -2.71 -0.67
N VAL A 62 11.35 -4.01 -0.92
CA VAL A 62 11.62 -5.06 0.06
C VAL A 62 13.12 -5.35 0.15
N GLY A 63 13.68 -5.29 1.35
CA GLY A 63 15.08 -5.68 1.62
C GLY A 63 16.14 -4.62 1.28
N ILE A 64 15.73 -3.40 0.95
CA ILE A 64 16.65 -2.28 0.71
C ILE A 64 16.66 -1.28 1.88
N ASN A 65 17.76 -0.56 2.06
CA ASN A 65 17.85 0.49 3.07
C ASN A 65 16.82 1.60 2.77
N GLY A 66 16.06 2.01 3.80
CA GLY A 66 14.96 2.98 3.68
C GLY A 66 13.66 2.43 3.10
N GLY A 67 13.60 1.15 2.70
CA GLY A 67 12.38 0.45 2.30
C GLY A 67 11.78 -0.39 3.43
N ASN A 68 10.70 -1.13 3.13
CA ASN A 68 10.12 -2.12 4.04
C ASN A 68 9.29 -3.19 3.28
N SER A 69 8.70 -4.14 3.99
CA SER A 69 7.91 -5.23 3.40
C SER A 69 6.39 -5.01 3.37
N GLY A 70 5.88 -3.88 3.85
CA GLY A 70 4.44 -3.70 4.09
C GLY A 70 3.97 -4.16 5.45
N ALA A 71 4.87 -4.73 6.26
CA ALA A 71 4.64 -5.00 7.66
C ALA A 71 4.63 -3.71 8.49
N ARG A 72 4.32 -3.86 9.78
CA ARG A 72 4.33 -2.75 10.74
C ARG A 72 5.74 -2.19 10.91
N GLU A 73 5.84 -0.94 11.36
CA GLU A 73 7.11 -0.20 11.49
C GLU A 73 8.21 -0.89 12.32
N SER A 74 7.84 -1.83 13.19
CA SER A 74 8.73 -2.49 14.15
C SER A 74 8.95 -3.99 13.86
N THR A 75 8.56 -4.50 12.69
CA THR A 75 8.58 -5.96 12.40
C THR A 75 9.89 -6.44 11.75
N TYR A 76 10.84 -5.55 11.46
CA TYR A 76 12.18 -5.92 10.97
C TYR A 76 13.24 -5.16 11.78
N PRO A 77 14.32 -5.82 12.22
CA PRO A 77 15.46 -5.16 12.86
C PRO A 77 16.21 -4.23 11.91
#